data_AF-A0A378ING7-F1
#
_entry.id   AF-A0A378ING7-F1
#
_cell.length_a   1.000
_cell.length_b   1.000
_cell.length_c   1.000
_cell.angle_alpha   90.00
_cell.angle_beta   90.00
_cell.angle_gamma   90.00
#
_symmetry.space_group_name_H-M   'P 1'
#
loop_
_entity.id
_entity.type
_entity.pdbx_description
1 polymer ?
#
loop_
_entity_poly.entity_id
_entity_poly.type
_entity_poly.pdbx_seq_one_letter_code
_entity_poly.pdbx_strand_id
1 'polypeptide(L)'
;MVIRFSLYIVILLIFQISAYAESHHPQEFLQSISGTKNEGEQIYNHFCVNCHAIKPLISIGAPRIGEKDEWEARLKQGISILFKHTEEGLNAMPPRGGCFECTDKQLMLAIQYMLPKPSKQ
;
A
#
# COMPACT_ATOMS: atom_id res chain seq x y z
N MET A 1 25.47 -29.80 31.96
CA MET A 1 23.99 -29.78 31.89
C MET A 1 23.41 -28.36 31.82
N VAL A 2 23.94 -27.40 32.59
CA VAL A 2 23.49 -25.99 32.62
C VAL A 2 23.66 -25.24 31.28
N ILE A 3 24.77 -25.46 30.56
CA ILE A 3 25.10 -24.75 29.30
C ILE A 3 24.10 -25.07 28.17
N ARG A 4 23.57 -26.30 28.13
CA ARG A 4 22.57 -26.69 27.12
C ARG A 4 21.22 -26.03 27.39
N PHE A 5 20.81 -25.93 28.66
CA PHE A 5 19.60 -25.21 29.05
C PHE A 5 19.66 -23.71 28.70
N SER A 6 20.80 -23.06 28.92
CA SER A 6 20.99 -21.66 28.53
C SER A 6 20.91 -21.42 27.02
N LEU A 7 21.44 -22.34 26.20
CA LEU A 7 21.31 -22.26 24.74
C LEU A 7 19.85 -22.43 24.28
N TYR A 8 19.08 -23.32 24.91
CA TYR A 8 17.66 -23.49 24.61
C TYR A 8 16.83 -22.27 25.01
N ILE A 9 17.15 -21.61 26.12
CA ILE A 9 16.48 -20.37 26.56
C ILE A 9 16.77 -19.21 25.59
N VAL A 10 18.02 -19.06 25.14
CA VAL A 10 18.39 -18.03 24.15
C VAL A 10 17.71 -18.28 22.81
N ILE A 11 17.65 -19.54 22.35
CA ILE A 11 16.96 -19.91 21.09
C ILE A 11 15.43 -19.67 21.19
N LEU A 12 14.81 -19.96 22.34
CA LEU A 12 13.38 -19.69 22.59
C LEU A 12 13.08 -18.18 22.62
N LEU A 13 13.94 -17.37 23.22
CA LEU A 13 13.78 -15.91 23.27
C LEU A 13 13.92 -15.27 21.88
N ILE A 14 14.80 -15.78 21.02
CA ILE A 14 14.97 -15.32 19.64
C ILE A 14 13.72 -15.65 18.79
N PHE A 15 13.05 -16.79 19.04
CA PHE A 15 11.82 -17.17 18.33
C PHE A 15 10.60 -16.31 18.69
N GLN A 16 10.57 -15.72 19.90
CA GLN A 16 9.45 -14.87 20.36
C GLN A 16 9.51 -13.45 19.77
N ILE A 17 10.69 -12.96 19.36
CA ILE A 17 10.84 -11.61 18.79
C ILE A 17 10.26 -11.54 17.37
N SER A 18 10.18 -12.66 16.65
CA SER A 18 9.64 -12.73 15.27
C SER A 18 8.11 -12.64 15.18
N ALA A 19 7.40 -12.62 16.31
CA ALA A 19 5.93 -12.59 16.33
C ALA A 19 5.32 -11.16 16.30
N TYR A 20 6.14 -10.12 16.44
CA TYR A 20 5.73 -8.73 16.16
C TYR A 20 5.75 -8.49 14.65
N ALA A 21 4.94 -9.25 13.90
CA ALA A 21 4.74 -9.01 12.48
C ALA A 21 3.89 -7.73 12.32
N GLU A 22 4.53 -6.65 11.86
CA GLU A 22 4.02 -5.31 11.50
C GLU A 22 2.76 -5.27 10.60
N SER A 23 2.14 -6.41 10.27
CA SER A 23 1.15 -6.56 9.20
C SER A 23 -0.27 -6.92 9.64
N HIS A 24 -0.57 -6.99 10.95
CA HIS A 24 -1.91 -7.37 11.44
C HIS A 24 -2.73 -6.22 12.04
N HIS A 25 -2.23 -4.99 11.98
CA HIS A 25 -2.90 -3.81 12.53
C HIS A 25 -3.03 -2.68 11.50
N PRO A 26 -3.71 -2.89 10.36
CA PRO A 26 -3.86 -1.87 9.33
C PRO A 26 -4.55 -0.61 9.87
N GLN A 27 -5.49 -0.73 10.82
CA GLN A 27 -6.14 0.42 11.45
C GLN A 27 -5.17 1.27 12.28
N GLU A 28 -4.25 0.65 13.03
CA GLU A 28 -3.28 1.40 13.85
C GLU A 28 -2.29 2.16 12.96
N PHE A 29 -1.81 1.50 11.89
CA PHE A 29 -1.00 2.14 10.86
C PHE A 29 -1.74 3.36 10.27
N LEU A 30 -2.96 3.17 9.77
CA LEU A 30 -3.77 4.24 9.17
C LEU A 30 -4.05 5.39 10.15
N GLN A 31 -4.29 5.07 11.42
CA GLN A 31 -4.48 6.07 12.49
C GLN A 31 -3.19 6.88 12.70
N SER A 32 -2.03 6.23 12.74
CA SER A 32 -0.73 6.86 13.01
C SER A 32 -0.29 7.85 11.92
N ILE A 33 -0.70 7.61 10.66
CA ILE A 33 -0.35 8.45 9.52
C ILE A 33 -1.41 9.50 9.18
N SER A 34 -2.56 9.46 9.85
CA SER A 34 -3.71 10.30 9.56
C SER A 34 -3.38 11.79 9.69
N GLY A 35 -3.64 12.56 8.63
CA GLY A 35 -3.38 14.00 8.59
C GLY A 35 -1.91 14.39 8.35
N THR A 36 -1.01 13.43 8.18
CA THR A 36 0.38 13.72 7.80
C THR A 36 0.45 14.20 6.34
N LYS A 37 1.47 15.02 6.02
CA LYS A 37 1.65 15.56 4.66
C LYS A 37 1.83 14.48 3.59
N ASN A 38 2.41 13.34 3.97
CA ASN A 38 2.73 12.22 3.09
C ASN A 38 1.78 11.02 3.32
N GLU A 39 0.59 11.23 3.89
CA GLU A 39 -0.36 10.15 4.18
C GLU A 39 -0.66 9.27 2.94
N GLY A 40 -0.95 9.88 1.79
CA GLY A 40 -1.21 9.13 0.54
C GLY A 40 -0.01 8.33 0.03
N GLU A 41 1.21 8.85 0.20
CA GLU A 41 2.45 8.13 -0.12
C GLU A 41 2.64 6.91 0.79
N GLN A 42 2.39 7.07 2.08
CA GLN A 42 2.51 5.99 3.06
C GLN A 42 1.51 4.87 2.78
N ILE A 43 0.25 5.22 2.45
CA ILE A 43 -0.77 4.23 2.05
C ILE A 43 -0.36 3.52 0.75
N TYR A 44 0.10 4.27 -0.26
CA TYR A 44 0.60 3.68 -1.50
C TYR A 44 1.72 2.67 -1.25
N ASN A 45 2.72 3.04 -0.44
CA ASN A 45 3.85 2.19 -0.11
C ASN A 45 3.45 0.93 0.66
N HIS A 46 2.39 1.01 1.47
CA HIS A 46 1.93 -0.11 2.28
C HIS A 46 1.05 -1.08 1.46
N PHE A 47 0.13 -0.56 0.65
CA PHE A 47 -0.92 -1.38 0.02
C PHE A 47 -0.78 -1.51 -1.51
N CYS A 48 -0.38 -0.45 -2.20
CA CYS A 48 -0.52 -0.35 -3.66
C CYS A 48 0.77 -0.70 -4.43
N VAL A 49 1.92 -0.47 -3.81
CA VAL A 49 3.25 -0.51 -4.46
C VAL A 49 3.58 -1.85 -5.12
N ASN A 50 3.10 -2.95 -4.55
CA ASN A 50 3.38 -4.31 -5.03
C ASN A 50 2.90 -4.52 -6.47
N CYS A 51 1.86 -3.81 -6.89
CA CYS A 51 1.31 -3.88 -8.24
C CYS A 51 1.58 -2.61 -9.05
N HIS A 52 1.63 -1.43 -8.42
CA HIS A 52 1.67 -0.13 -9.11
C HIS A 52 3.05 0.54 -9.14
N ALA A 53 4.10 -0.03 -8.55
CA ALA A 53 5.46 0.48 -8.71
C ALA A 53 5.93 0.41 -10.16
N ILE A 54 6.91 1.26 -10.53
CA ILE A 54 7.64 1.16 -11.81
C ILE A 54 8.18 -0.26 -12.03
N LYS A 55 8.70 -0.87 -10.96
CA LYS A 55 9.14 -2.27 -10.91
C LYS A 55 8.31 -3.00 -9.84
N PRO A 56 7.15 -3.56 -10.17
CA PRO A 56 6.28 -4.22 -9.20
C PRO A 56 6.83 -5.60 -8.82
N LEU A 57 6.41 -6.10 -7.66
CA LEU A 57 6.55 -7.51 -7.32
C LEU A 57 5.56 -8.38 -8.10
N ILE A 58 4.39 -7.82 -8.42
CA ILE A 58 3.29 -8.51 -9.12
C ILE A 58 3.02 -7.77 -10.44
N SER A 59 3.50 -8.34 -11.56
CA SER A 59 3.35 -7.73 -12.89
C SER A 59 2.10 -8.24 -13.60
N ILE A 60 0.96 -7.60 -13.31
CA ILE A 60 -0.38 -7.96 -13.83
C ILE A 60 -1.00 -6.86 -14.71
N GLY A 61 -0.18 -5.94 -15.27
CA GLY A 61 -0.64 -4.86 -16.12
C GLY A 61 -1.33 -3.69 -15.40
N ALA A 62 -1.11 -3.54 -14.09
CA ALA A 62 -1.57 -2.39 -13.32
C ALA A 62 -0.81 -1.11 -13.74
N PRO A 63 -1.49 0.06 -13.80
CA PRO A 63 -0.88 1.31 -14.23
C PRO A 63 0.24 1.74 -13.28
N ARG A 64 1.43 1.98 -13.83
CA ARG A 64 2.63 2.37 -13.08
C ARG A 64 2.49 3.78 -12.53
N ILE A 65 2.90 3.98 -11.27
CA ILE A 65 2.92 5.29 -10.62
C ILE A 65 3.63 6.32 -11.50
N GLY A 66 2.96 7.44 -11.76
CA GLY A 66 3.53 8.57 -12.50
C GLY A 66 3.66 8.40 -14.02
N GLU A 67 3.43 7.21 -14.58
CA GLU A 67 3.59 6.94 -16.02
C GLU A 67 2.44 7.53 -16.84
N LYS A 68 2.71 8.66 -17.52
CA LYS A 68 1.68 9.44 -18.21
C LYS A 68 0.87 8.62 -19.20
N ASP A 69 1.54 7.82 -20.01
CA ASP A 69 0.92 7.04 -21.09
C ASP A 69 -0.04 5.98 -20.54
N GLU A 70 0.22 5.45 -19.35
CA GLU A 70 -0.64 4.47 -18.70
C GLU A 70 -1.85 5.12 -18.00
N TRP A 71 -1.72 6.37 -17.56
CA TRP A 71 -2.76 7.10 -16.84
C TRP A 71 -3.66 7.96 -17.73
N GLU A 72 -3.24 8.35 -18.94
CA GLU A 72 -3.99 9.29 -19.79
C GLU A 72 -5.42 8.85 -20.06
N ALA A 73 -5.61 7.62 -20.57
CA ALA A 73 -6.94 7.09 -20.89
C ALA A 73 -7.82 6.88 -19.63
N ARG A 74 -7.20 6.67 -18.48
CA ARG A 74 -7.88 6.49 -17.20
C ARG A 74 -8.34 7.83 -16.63
N LEU A 75 -7.49 8.85 -16.69
CA LEU A 75 -7.81 10.20 -16.27
C LEU A 75 -8.90 10.85 -17.14
N LYS A 76 -8.98 10.50 -18.43
CA LYS A 76 -10.08 10.92 -19.32
C LYS A 76 -11.47 10.45 -18.86
N GLN A 77 -11.56 9.38 -18.06
CA GLN A 77 -12.82 8.91 -17.48
C GLN A 77 -13.25 9.74 -16.26
N GLY A 78 -12.35 10.54 -15.70
CA GLY A 78 -12.57 11.36 -14.52
C GLY A 78 -12.19 10.66 -13.21
N ILE A 79 -11.92 11.48 -12.19
CA ILE A 79 -11.45 11.00 -10.88
C ILE A 79 -12.51 10.18 -10.12
N SER A 80 -13.80 10.46 -10.34
CA SER A 80 -14.90 9.72 -9.73
C SER A 80 -14.94 8.27 -10.19
N ILE A 81 -14.73 8.03 -11.49
CA ILE A 81 -14.66 6.68 -12.06
C ILE A 81 -13.40 5.95 -11.59
N LEU A 82 -12.26 6.64 -11.49
CA LEU A 82 -11.05 6.08 -10.91
C LEU A 82 -11.26 5.63 -9.46
N PHE A 83 -11.91 6.47 -8.66
CA PHE A 83 -12.24 6.13 -7.28
C PHE A 83 -13.18 4.93 -7.22
N LYS A 84 -14.26 4.92 -8.01
CA LYS A 84 -15.21 3.80 -8.06
C LYS A 84 -14.51 2.47 -8.41
N HIS A 85 -13.68 2.43 -9.45
CA HIS A 85 -12.90 1.24 -9.79
C HIS A 85 -11.94 0.82 -8.68
N THR A 86 -11.38 1.79 -7.94
CA THR A 86 -10.51 1.49 -6.80
C THR A 86 -11.31 0.91 -5.64
N GLU A 87 -12.46 1.51 -5.33
CA GLU A 87 -13.37 1.12 -4.24
C GLU A 87 -13.94 -0.28 -4.46
N GLU A 88 -14.52 -0.52 -5.63
CA GLU A 88 -15.19 -1.79 -5.98
C GLU A 88 -14.20 -2.88 -6.43
N GLY A 89 -13.00 -2.49 -6.87
CA GLY A 89 -12.05 -3.37 -7.55
C GLY A 89 -12.32 -3.42 -9.06
N LEU A 90 -11.28 -3.76 -9.83
CA LEU A 90 -11.36 -3.87 -11.29
C LEU A 90 -10.31 -4.85 -11.82
N ASN A 91 -10.75 -5.83 -12.61
CA ASN A 91 -9.88 -6.89 -13.14
C ASN A 91 -9.14 -7.62 -11.99
N ALA A 92 -7.80 -7.60 -12.01
CA ALA A 92 -6.95 -8.20 -10.98
C ALA A 92 -6.72 -7.29 -9.76
N MET A 93 -7.21 -6.05 -9.77
CA MET A 93 -7.12 -5.15 -8.62
C MET A 93 -8.24 -5.48 -7.62
N PRO A 94 -7.90 -5.85 -6.37
CA PRO A 94 -8.90 -6.16 -5.35
C PRO A 94 -9.68 -4.89 -4.94
N PRO A 95 -10.87 -5.04 -4.33
CA PRO A 95 -11.60 -3.92 -3.76
C PRO A 95 -10.73 -3.10 -2.80
N ARG A 96 -10.88 -1.78 -2.87
CA ARG A 96 -10.08 -0.77 -2.15
C ARG A 96 -8.55 -0.92 -2.32
N GLY A 97 -8.10 -1.58 -3.39
CA GLY A 97 -6.68 -1.86 -3.62
C GLY A 97 -6.02 -2.70 -2.52
N GLY A 98 -6.82 -3.42 -1.73
CA GLY A 98 -6.37 -4.18 -0.56
C GLY A 98 -6.34 -3.40 0.76
N CYS A 99 -6.60 -2.09 0.76
CA CYS A 99 -6.75 -1.30 1.99
C CYS A 99 -8.23 -1.24 2.40
N PHE A 100 -8.74 -2.34 2.98
CA PHE A 100 -10.16 -2.44 3.36
C PHE A 100 -10.56 -1.45 4.46
N GLU A 101 -9.59 -1.07 5.28
CA GLU A 101 -9.73 -0.18 6.43
C GLU A 101 -9.55 1.31 6.08
N CYS A 102 -9.04 1.62 4.88
CA CYS A 102 -8.86 3.01 4.46
C CYS A 102 -10.21 3.71 4.45
N THR A 103 -10.27 4.93 4.96
CA THR A 103 -11.39 5.84 4.64
C THR A 103 -11.36 6.24 3.15
N ASP A 104 -12.47 6.71 2.60
CA ASP A 104 -12.50 7.16 1.20
C ASP A 104 -11.52 8.31 0.93
N LYS A 105 -11.34 9.19 1.92
CA LYS A 105 -10.34 10.25 1.88
C LYS A 105 -8.92 9.67 1.77
N GLN A 106 -8.60 8.68 2.59
CA GLN A 106 -7.29 8.01 2.59
C GLN A 106 -7.02 7.29 1.27
N LEU A 107 -8.02 6.59 0.76
CA LEU A 107 -7.93 5.91 -0.53
C LEU A 107 -7.72 6.91 -1.67
N MET A 108 -8.44 8.04 -1.65
CA MET A 108 -8.27 9.11 -2.61
C MET A 108 -6.88 9.77 -2.54
N LEU A 109 -6.30 9.94 -1.35
CA LEU A 109 -4.93 10.44 -1.20
C LEU A 109 -3.91 9.49 -1.83
N ALA A 110 -4.09 8.17 -1.67
CA ALA A 110 -3.24 7.17 -2.32
C ALA A 110 -3.40 7.18 -3.85
N ILE A 111 -4.62 7.30 -4.37
CA ILE A 111 -4.88 7.45 -5.81
C ILE A 111 -4.13 8.69 -6.34
N GLN A 112 -4.29 9.84 -5.69
CA GLN A 112 -3.65 11.09 -6.11
C GLN A 112 -2.12 11.00 -6.10
N TYR A 113 -1.55 10.30 -5.11
CA TYR A 113 -0.10 10.06 -5.06
C TYR A 113 0.42 9.27 -6.27
N MET A 114 -0.39 8.35 -6.81
CA MET A 114 -0.02 7.55 -7.97
C MET A 114 -0.09 8.30 -9.30
N LEU A 115 -0.85 9.39 -9.37
CA LEU A 115 -1.08 10.10 -10.63
C LEU A 115 0.21 10.78 -11.13
N PRO A 116 0.38 10.92 -12.46
CA PRO A 116 1.41 11.74 -13.03
C PRO A 116 1.33 13.17 -12.48
N LYS A 117 2.43 13.65 -11.89
CA LYS A 117 2.51 15.04 -11.46
C LYS A 117 2.62 15.92 -12.71
N PRO A 118 1.92 17.07 -12.75
CA PRO A 118 2.17 18.06 -13.80
C PRO A 118 3.67 18.38 -13.76
N SER A 119 4.31 18.34 -14.92
CA SER A 119 5.72 18.75 -15.03
C SER A 119 5.81 20.17 -14.49
N LYS A 120 6.59 20.35 -13.42
CA LYS A 120 7.10 21.68 -13.11
C LYS A 120 7.90 22.10 -14.35
N GLN A 121 7.44 23.15 -15.02
CA GLN A 121 8.27 23.88 -15.95
C GLN A 121 9.47 24.47 -15.19
#